data_AF-A0A937TZ23-F1
#
_entry.id   AF-A0A937TZ23-F1
#
_cell.length_a   1.000
_cell.length_b   1.000
_cell.length_c   1.000
_cell.angle_alpha   90.00
_cell.angle_beta   90.00
_cell.angle_gamma   90.00
#
_symmetry.space_group_name_H-M   'P 1'
#
loop_
_entity.id
_entity.type
_entity.pdbx_description
1 polymer ?
#
loop_
_entity_poly.entity_id
_entity_poly.type
_entity_poly.pdbx_seq_one_letter_code
_entity_poly.pdbx_strand_id
1 'polypeptide(L)'
;MANRERRIGALVVLFGGAMLGGCGNTFDSRSQMEWFDLAGLVDLDEHTVDAAWSQRGDGYVFSAGKPRAYISLPYDLAGSYELLTRLTIERSKETVRLLLPVADRYIQFDIKGDTGNTAAETATMMLSGLTPERLTWSDDKIAIGEEYRYHFDIHVREPKCRIRIMVNDCLLYSWLGNLSDVNDGIRPERLRQSWIELETAYYTTAYFAELAAMLK
;
A
#
# COMPACT_ATOMS: atom_id res chain seq x y z
N MET A 1 -49.53 -9.77 -10.70
CA MET A 1 -48.42 -8.81 -10.55
C MET A 1 -48.00 -8.80 -9.09
N ALA A 2 -46.99 -9.59 -8.72
CA ALA A 2 -46.55 -9.77 -7.34
C ALA A 2 -45.10 -9.29 -7.22
N ASN A 3 -44.92 -8.26 -6.40
CA ASN A 3 -43.64 -7.60 -6.15
C ASN A 3 -42.90 -8.41 -5.07
N ARG A 4 -41.74 -8.99 -5.40
CA ARG A 4 -40.93 -9.81 -4.49
C ARG A 4 -39.76 -8.97 -3.98
N GLU A 5 -39.90 -8.43 -2.78
CA GLU A 5 -38.82 -7.84 -2.01
C GLU A 5 -37.75 -8.90 -1.70
N ARG A 6 -36.51 -8.69 -2.16
CA ARG A 6 -35.35 -9.46 -1.71
C ARG A 6 -34.71 -8.72 -0.54
N ARG A 7 -34.92 -9.22 0.67
CA ARG A 7 -34.13 -8.86 1.86
C ARG A 7 -32.77 -9.56 1.76
N ILE A 8 -31.69 -8.78 1.66
CA ILE A 8 -30.31 -9.26 1.82
C ILE A 8 -30.06 -9.30 3.33
N GLY A 9 -29.98 -10.52 3.89
CA GLY A 9 -29.57 -10.73 5.27
C GLY A 9 -28.07 -10.55 5.40
N ALA A 10 -27.64 -9.57 6.19
CA ALA A 10 -26.26 -9.44 6.63
C ALA A 10 -25.95 -10.58 7.63
N LEU A 11 -25.11 -11.53 7.21
CA LEU A 11 -24.55 -12.56 8.08
C LEU A 11 -23.36 -11.95 8.83
N VAL A 12 -23.61 -11.46 10.05
CA VAL A 12 -22.55 -11.08 10.99
C VAL A 12 -22.00 -12.36 11.61
N VAL A 13 -20.82 -12.79 11.18
CA VAL A 13 -20.11 -13.91 11.80
C VAL A 13 -19.34 -13.36 13.01
N LEU A 14 -19.95 -13.46 14.19
CA LEU A 14 -19.27 -13.25 15.47
C LEU A 14 -18.50 -14.53 15.82
N PHE A 15 -17.18 -14.52 15.67
CA PHE A 15 -16.32 -15.54 16.28
C PHE A 15 -16.10 -15.20 17.76
N GLY A 16 -17.00 -15.69 18.61
CA GLY A 16 -16.77 -15.82 20.05
C GLY A 16 -15.99 -17.10 20.33
N GLY A 17 -14.72 -16.96 20.68
CA GLY A 17 -13.88 -18.06 21.16
C GLY A 17 -13.44 -17.82 22.60
N ALA A 18 -14.15 -18.42 23.55
CA ALA A 18 -13.68 -18.56 24.91
C ALA A 18 -12.54 -19.61 24.94
N MET A 19 -11.36 -19.23 25.41
CA MET A 19 -10.25 -20.14 25.68
C MET A 19 -9.93 -20.10 27.18
N LEU A 20 -10.44 -21.07 27.91
CA LEU A 20 -9.99 -21.43 29.25
C LEU A 20 -9.03 -22.61 29.13
N GLY A 21 -7.85 -22.47 29.74
CA GLY A 21 -7.10 -23.58 30.35
C GLY A 21 -6.27 -24.45 29.41
N GLY A 22 -4.95 -24.20 29.38
CA GLY A 22 -3.98 -25.14 28.83
C GLY A 22 -2.56 -24.59 28.86
N CYS A 23 -1.93 -24.61 30.04
CA CYS A 23 -0.47 -24.43 30.15
C CYS A 23 0.23 -25.65 29.56
N GLY A 24 0.47 -25.62 28.25
CA GLY A 24 1.40 -26.48 27.56
C GLY A 24 2.29 -25.59 26.71
N ASN A 25 3.51 -25.32 27.16
CA ASN A 25 4.54 -24.68 26.35
C ASN A 25 5.01 -25.65 25.26
N THR A 26 4.16 -25.92 24.28
CA THR A 26 4.64 -26.28 22.95
C THR A 26 5.27 -25.02 22.38
N PHE A 27 6.60 -25.03 22.32
CA PHE A 27 7.42 -24.09 21.60
C PHE A 27 6.86 -23.98 20.17
N ASP A 28 6.00 -22.98 19.94
CA ASP A 28 5.47 -22.66 18.63
C ASP A 28 6.64 -22.04 17.86
N SER A 29 7.31 -22.86 17.05
CA SER A 29 8.35 -22.46 16.11
C SER A 29 7.72 -21.67 14.95
N ARG A 30 6.89 -20.67 15.25
CA ARG A 30 6.66 -19.55 14.35
C ARG A 30 7.99 -18.83 14.28
N SER A 31 8.77 -19.22 13.28
CA SER A 31 9.84 -18.44 12.69
C SER A 31 9.64 -16.96 12.99
N GLN A 32 10.58 -16.37 13.70
CA GLN A 32 10.66 -14.92 13.88
C GLN A 32 10.69 -14.31 12.48
N MET A 33 9.53 -13.91 11.97
CA MET A 33 9.45 -13.23 10.69
C MET A 33 10.12 -11.88 10.89
N GLU A 34 11.24 -11.66 10.20
CA GLU A 34 12.06 -10.47 10.32
C GLU A 34 11.58 -9.41 9.32
N TRP A 35 11.38 -8.19 9.79
CA TRP A 35 11.14 -7.04 8.95
C TRP A 35 12.45 -6.59 8.32
N PHE A 36 12.46 -6.37 7.01
CA PHE A 36 13.63 -5.89 6.27
C PHE A 36 13.39 -4.48 5.73
N ASP A 37 14.38 -3.60 5.92
CA ASP A 37 14.38 -2.23 5.38
C ASP A 37 14.58 -2.26 3.87
N LEU A 38 13.54 -1.88 3.12
CA LEU A 38 13.57 -1.81 1.66
C LEU A 38 14.27 -0.56 1.14
N ALA A 39 14.18 0.55 1.88
CA ALA A 39 14.72 1.83 1.44
C ALA A 39 16.25 1.82 1.41
N GLY A 40 16.88 1.13 2.37
CA GLY A 40 18.33 0.94 2.43
C GLY A 40 18.91 0.05 1.33
N LEU A 41 18.07 -0.66 0.56
CA LEU A 41 18.53 -1.51 -0.55
C LEU A 41 18.64 -0.76 -1.88
N VAL A 42 18.14 0.48 -1.96
CA VAL A 42 18.08 1.26 -3.19
C VAL A 42 19.48 1.71 -3.63
N ASP A 43 19.99 1.14 -4.72
CA ASP A 43 21.07 1.71 -5.52
C ASP A 43 20.54 2.84 -6.42
N LEU A 44 21.12 4.03 -6.28
CA LEU A 44 20.66 5.21 -7.02
C LEU A 44 20.89 5.10 -8.53
N ASP A 45 21.97 4.47 -8.97
CA ASP A 45 22.33 4.39 -10.38
C ASP A 45 21.50 3.32 -11.11
N GLU A 46 21.10 2.26 -10.40
CA GLU A 46 20.35 1.15 -10.99
C GLU A 46 18.83 1.26 -10.80
N HIS A 47 18.37 1.79 -9.66
CA HIS A 47 16.96 1.67 -9.26
C HIS A 47 16.19 2.98 -9.33
N THR A 48 16.81 4.07 -9.79
CA THR A 48 16.13 5.37 -9.91
C THR A 48 16.08 5.85 -11.35
N VAL A 49 15.00 6.56 -11.68
CA VAL A 49 14.84 7.22 -12.98
C VAL A 49 14.29 8.61 -12.72
N ASP A 50 15.08 9.64 -13.05
CA ASP A 50 14.70 11.05 -12.91
C ASP A 50 14.24 11.46 -11.49
N ALA A 51 14.57 10.63 -10.49
CA ALA A 51 14.24 10.81 -9.09
C ALA A 51 15.45 11.25 -8.29
N ALA A 52 15.22 12.05 -7.26
CA ALA A 52 16.16 12.22 -6.17
C ALA A 52 15.71 11.38 -4.98
N TRP A 53 16.61 10.54 -4.49
CA TRP A 53 16.45 9.70 -3.31
C TRP A 53 17.63 9.95 -2.39
N SER A 54 17.36 10.35 -1.15
CA SER A 54 18.41 10.68 -0.20
C SER A 54 17.98 10.40 1.23
N GLN A 55 18.89 9.86 2.03
CA GLN A 55 18.63 9.63 3.44
C GLN A 55 18.57 10.96 4.20
N ARG A 56 17.59 11.11 5.09
CA ARG A 56 17.42 12.26 5.97
C ARG A 56 16.92 11.79 7.33
N GLY A 57 17.81 11.71 8.32
CA GLY A 57 17.45 11.20 9.65
C GLY A 57 17.21 9.69 9.61
N ASP A 58 16.03 9.27 10.08
CA ASP A 58 15.60 7.86 10.15
C ASP A 58 14.87 7.36 8.90
N GLY A 59 14.81 8.18 7.85
CA GLY A 59 14.10 7.86 6.61
C GLY A 59 14.74 8.45 5.37
N TYR A 60 13.96 8.49 4.30
CA TYR A 60 14.40 8.84 2.95
C TYR A 60 13.46 9.86 2.32
N VAL A 61 14.04 10.83 1.63
CA VAL A 61 13.30 11.82 0.84
C VAL A 61 13.27 11.36 -0.61
N PHE A 62 12.07 11.18 -1.14
CA PHE A 62 11.78 11.01 -2.56
C PHE A 62 11.29 12.32 -3.14
N SER A 63 11.92 12.79 -4.20
CA SER A 63 11.45 13.97 -4.92
C SER A 63 11.61 13.85 -6.43
N ALA A 64 10.67 14.48 -7.15
CA ALA A 64 10.74 14.61 -8.61
C ALA A 64 11.19 16.01 -9.01
N GLY A 65 12.31 16.11 -9.74
CA GLY A 65 12.70 17.32 -10.47
C GLY A 65 12.15 17.38 -11.91
N LYS A 66 11.43 16.35 -12.33
CA LYS A 66 11.01 16.09 -13.72
C LYS A 66 9.50 15.79 -13.81
N PRO A 67 8.91 15.74 -15.02
CA PRO A 67 7.50 15.40 -15.21
C PRO A 67 7.11 14.01 -14.68
N ARG A 68 8.08 13.09 -14.55
CA ARG A 68 7.88 11.76 -13.99
C ARG A 68 9.20 11.29 -13.39
N ALA A 69 9.13 10.67 -12.22
CA ALA A 69 10.28 10.16 -11.48
C ALA A 69 9.90 8.84 -10.81
N TYR A 70 10.85 7.90 -10.72
CA TYR A 70 10.61 6.56 -10.22
C TYR A 70 11.74 6.07 -9.33
N ILE A 71 11.37 5.23 -8.38
CA ILE A 71 12.29 4.44 -7.56
C ILE A 71 11.73 3.02 -7.48
N SER A 72 12.52 2.02 -7.83
CA SER A 72 12.16 0.62 -7.62
C SER A 72 12.85 0.09 -6.35
N LEU A 73 12.10 -0.57 -5.48
CA LEU A 73 12.64 -1.19 -4.27
C LEU A 73 13.07 -2.63 -4.62
N PRO A 74 14.37 -2.96 -4.54
CA PRO A 74 14.91 -4.16 -5.17
C PRO A 74 14.71 -5.41 -4.31
N TYR A 75 13.45 -5.83 -4.16
CA TYR A 75 13.10 -7.02 -3.39
C TYR A 75 11.94 -7.77 -4.05
N ASP A 76 12.08 -9.09 -4.17
CA ASP A 76 11.09 -9.95 -4.82
C ASP A 76 9.93 -10.27 -3.85
N LEU A 77 8.78 -9.63 -4.09
CA LEU A 77 7.56 -9.75 -3.31
C LEU A 77 6.43 -10.46 -4.09
N ALA A 78 6.76 -11.51 -4.86
CA ALA A 78 5.77 -12.27 -5.63
C ALA A 78 4.72 -13.01 -4.77
N GLY A 79 4.95 -13.17 -3.46
CA GLY A 79 4.13 -13.98 -2.56
C GLY A 79 3.19 -13.19 -1.65
N SER A 80 2.95 -13.75 -0.46
CA SER A 80 2.27 -13.04 0.62
C SER A 80 3.28 -12.19 1.40
N TYR A 81 2.92 -10.94 1.70
CA TYR A 81 3.77 -10.04 2.45
C TYR A 81 2.97 -8.98 3.20
N GLU A 82 3.63 -8.37 4.16
CA GLU A 82 3.25 -7.07 4.72
C GLU A 82 4.26 -6.01 4.31
N LEU A 83 3.79 -4.79 4.09
CA LEU A 83 4.59 -3.60 3.90
C LEU A 83 4.13 -2.55 4.91
N LEU A 84 5.07 -1.96 5.62
CA LEU A 84 4.85 -0.87 6.56
C LEU A 84 5.66 0.33 6.07
N THR A 85 5.10 1.53 6.21
CA THR A 85 5.85 2.78 6.04
C THR A 85 5.16 3.93 6.77
N ARG A 86 5.95 4.86 7.29
CA ARG A 86 5.49 6.19 7.70
C ARG A 86 5.77 7.16 6.55
N LEU A 87 4.73 7.82 6.06
CA LEU A 87 4.81 8.70 4.90
C LEU A 87 4.35 10.11 5.28
N THR A 88 5.16 11.10 4.92
CA THR A 88 4.81 12.51 4.96
C THR A 88 4.91 13.10 3.56
N ILE A 89 3.81 13.68 3.06
CA ILE A 89 3.86 14.48 1.84
C ILE A 89 4.35 15.88 2.20
N GLU A 90 5.57 16.24 1.80
CA GLU A 90 6.17 17.55 2.13
C GLU A 90 5.76 18.63 1.13
N ARG A 91 5.58 18.24 -0.13
CA ARG A 91 5.11 19.12 -1.21
C ARG A 91 4.25 18.29 -2.15
N SER A 92 3.04 18.75 -2.44
CA SER A 92 2.06 18.02 -3.27
C SER A 92 1.64 18.87 -4.45
N LYS A 93 2.28 18.67 -5.62
CA LYS A 93 1.76 19.20 -6.88
C LYS A 93 1.05 18.09 -7.65
N GLU A 94 1.64 16.92 -7.63
CA GLU A 94 1.07 15.66 -8.11
C GLU A 94 1.05 14.59 -7.03
N THR A 95 0.46 13.46 -7.39
CA THR A 95 0.34 12.24 -6.60
C THR A 95 1.70 11.57 -6.35
N VAL A 96 1.84 10.97 -5.16
CA VAL A 96 2.81 9.91 -4.86
C VAL A 96 2.11 8.58 -5.05
N ARG A 97 2.66 7.73 -5.90
CA ARG A 97 2.09 6.45 -6.30
C ARG A 97 2.95 5.32 -5.80
N LEU A 98 2.32 4.33 -5.18
CA LEU A 98 2.93 3.05 -4.84
C LEU A 98 2.37 1.99 -5.78
N LEU A 99 3.24 1.34 -6.56
CA LEU A 99 2.91 0.15 -7.33
C LEU A 99 3.30 -1.06 -6.49
N LEU A 100 2.31 -1.85 -6.08
CA LEU A 100 2.49 -2.97 -5.18
C LEU A 100 2.30 -4.28 -5.95
N PRO A 101 3.30 -5.18 -5.97
CA PRO A 101 3.18 -6.46 -6.65
C PRO A 101 2.16 -7.36 -5.95
N VAL A 102 1.40 -8.10 -6.75
CA VAL A 102 0.45 -9.14 -6.32
C VAL A 102 0.63 -10.31 -7.27
N ALA A 103 1.48 -11.28 -6.89
CA ALA A 103 2.00 -12.30 -7.82
C ALA A 103 2.70 -11.67 -9.03
N ASP A 104 2.25 -11.99 -10.24
CA ASP A 104 2.78 -11.46 -11.51
C ASP A 104 2.11 -10.13 -11.95
N ARG A 105 1.26 -9.55 -11.08
CA ARG A 105 0.41 -8.38 -11.34
C ARG A 105 0.73 -7.22 -10.39
N TYR A 106 0.05 -6.10 -10.55
CA TYR A 106 0.20 -4.92 -9.70
C TYR A 106 -1.13 -4.28 -9.33
N ILE A 107 -1.19 -3.74 -8.12
CA ILE A 107 -2.17 -2.74 -7.73
C ILE A 107 -1.48 -1.38 -7.57
N GLN A 108 -2.25 -0.31 -7.76
CA GLN A 108 -1.75 1.05 -7.66
C GLN A 108 -2.42 1.76 -6.49
N PHE A 109 -1.62 2.27 -5.56
CA PHE A 109 -2.09 3.09 -4.46
C PHE A 109 -1.56 4.53 -4.62
N ASP A 110 -2.47 5.42 -4.97
CA ASP A 110 -2.20 6.83 -5.22
C ASP A 110 -2.50 7.66 -3.97
N ILE A 111 -1.59 8.55 -3.59
CA ILE A 111 -1.69 9.43 -2.42
C ILE A 111 -1.40 10.86 -2.86
N LYS A 112 -2.35 11.78 -2.63
CA LYS A 112 -2.18 13.21 -2.94
C LYS A 112 -2.47 14.06 -1.72
N GLY A 113 -1.52 14.94 -1.37
CA GLY A 113 -1.70 15.90 -0.27
C GLY A 113 -2.69 17.03 -0.62
N ASP A 114 -3.43 17.50 0.38
CA ASP A 114 -4.40 18.59 0.29
C ASP A 114 -3.68 19.93 0.14
N THR A 115 -3.96 20.63 -0.95
CA THR A 115 -3.43 21.97 -1.22
C THR A 115 -4.46 23.07 -0.99
N GLY A 116 -5.64 22.75 -0.44
CA GLY A 116 -6.73 23.69 -0.15
C GLY A 116 -7.44 24.25 -1.39
N ASN A 117 -7.21 23.71 -2.59
CA ASN A 117 -7.84 24.19 -3.82
C ASN A 117 -9.24 23.60 -4.02
N THR A 118 -10.23 24.19 -3.37
CA THR A 118 -11.65 23.73 -3.34
C THR A 118 -12.33 23.49 -4.69
N ALA A 119 -11.72 23.86 -5.82
CA ALA A 119 -12.23 23.64 -7.18
C ALA A 119 -11.83 22.28 -7.79
N ALA A 120 -10.91 21.54 -7.20
CA ALA A 120 -10.54 20.18 -7.60
C ALA A 120 -10.97 19.18 -6.52
N GLU A 121 -11.11 17.89 -6.84
CA GLU A 121 -11.17 16.83 -5.83
C GLU A 121 -9.85 16.84 -5.04
N THR A 122 -9.83 17.58 -3.93
CA THR A 122 -8.63 17.92 -3.15
C THR A 122 -8.33 16.87 -2.11
N ALA A 123 -7.13 16.29 -2.23
CA ALA A 123 -6.63 15.16 -1.47
C ALA A 123 -7.43 13.88 -1.64
N THR A 124 -6.76 12.89 -2.21
CA THR A 124 -7.34 11.57 -2.36
C THR A 124 -6.28 10.53 -2.10
N MET A 125 -6.71 9.49 -1.39
CA MET A 125 -6.12 8.18 -1.55
C MET A 125 -7.01 7.39 -2.51
N MET A 126 -6.38 6.71 -3.46
CA MET A 126 -7.10 5.93 -4.46
C MET A 126 -6.38 4.61 -4.69
N LEU A 127 -7.12 3.52 -4.51
CA LEU A 127 -6.67 2.18 -4.89
C LEU A 127 -7.23 1.83 -6.27
N SER A 128 -6.34 1.54 -7.22
CA SER A 128 -6.63 1.14 -8.60
C SER A 128 -6.02 -0.23 -8.91
N GLY A 129 -6.47 -0.85 -10.00
CA GLY A 129 -6.11 -2.23 -10.37
C GLY A 129 -7.08 -3.28 -9.82
N LEU A 130 -8.08 -2.86 -9.03
CA LEU A 130 -9.17 -3.69 -8.54
C LEU A 130 -10.38 -2.82 -8.16
N THR A 131 -11.48 -3.44 -7.72
CA THR A 131 -12.70 -2.74 -7.27
C THR A 131 -12.95 -3.04 -5.79
N PRO A 132 -12.27 -2.34 -4.87
CA PRO A 132 -12.34 -2.62 -3.44
C PRO A 132 -13.59 -1.99 -2.83
N GLU A 133 -14.03 -2.53 -1.70
CA GLU A 133 -14.89 -1.77 -0.80
C GLU A 133 -14.02 -0.71 -0.11
N ARG A 134 -14.32 0.58 -0.36
CA ARG A 134 -13.72 1.68 0.40
C ARG A 134 -14.52 1.84 1.69
N LEU A 135 -13.87 1.66 2.82
CA LEU A 135 -14.49 1.87 4.12
C LEU A 135 -14.39 3.36 4.50
N THR A 136 -15.38 3.84 5.26
CA THR A 136 -15.40 5.23 5.71
C THR A 136 -14.23 5.49 6.63
N TRP A 137 -13.29 6.32 6.18
CA TRP A 137 -12.22 6.88 6.98
C TRP A 137 -12.62 8.30 7.38
N SER A 138 -12.38 8.69 8.64
CA SER A 138 -12.92 9.92 9.23
C SER A 138 -12.33 11.20 8.64
N ASP A 139 -11.10 11.12 8.12
CA ASP A 139 -10.45 12.20 7.38
C ASP A 139 -10.31 11.73 5.95
N ASP A 140 -10.99 12.34 4.99
CA ASP A 140 -10.79 12.00 3.58
C ASP A 140 -9.54 12.68 2.98
N LYS A 141 -8.79 13.41 3.80
CA LYS A 141 -7.74 14.34 3.41
C LYS A 141 -6.39 13.95 3.99
N ILE A 142 -5.36 14.12 3.17
CA ILE A 142 -3.95 13.97 3.54
C ILE A 142 -3.37 15.37 3.69
N ALA A 143 -3.12 15.83 4.91
CA ALA A 143 -2.51 17.13 5.15
C ALA A 143 -1.03 17.12 4.74
N ILE A 144 -0.59 18.17 4.04
CA ILE A 144 0.82 18.36 3.71
C ILE A 144 1.60 18.64 4.99
N GLY A 145 2.71 17.93 5.18
CA GLY A 145 3.57 18.02 6.36
C GLY A 145 3.14 17.16 7.54
N GLU A 146 1.99 16.47 7.45
CA GLU A 146 1.55 15.49 8.44
C GLU A 146 2.07 14.09 8.09
N GLU A 147 2.45 13.32 9.11
CA GLU A 147 2.90 11.94 8.97
C GLU A 147 1.72 10.97 9.12
N TYR A 148 1.62 10.02 8.21
CA TYR A 148 0.63 8.95 8.24
C TYR A 148 1.33 7.60 8.22
N ARG A 149 0.88 6.66 9.06
CA ARG A 149 1.35 5.28 9.06
C ARG A 149 0.51 4.44 8.11
N TYR A 150 1.15 3.88 7.09
CA TYR A 150 0.53 2.96 6.14
C TYR A 150 0.95 1.52 6.45
N HIS A 151 -0.03 0.61 6.40
CA HIS A 151 0.21 -0.83 6.46
C HIS A 151 -0.58 -1.53 5.37
N PHE A 152 0.15 -2.21 4.50
CA PHE A 152 -0.39 -3.03 3.42
C PHE A 152 -0.21 -4.49 3.80
N ASP A 153 -1.31 -5.25 3.79
CA ASP A 153 -1.31 -6.71 4.00
C ASP A 153 -1.83 -7.38 2.73
N ILE A 154 -0.90 -7.98 1.98
CA ILE A 154 -1.15 -8.66 0.71
C ILE A 154 -0.94 -10.14 0.93
N HIS A 155 -2.02 -10.91 0.80
CA HIS A 155 -2.01 -12.35 0.99
C HIS A 155 -2.45 -13.04 -0.30
N VAL A 156 -1.51 -13.68 -0.97
CA VAL A 156 -1.73 -14.43 -2.21
C VAL A 156 -1.84 -15.92 -1.88
N ARG A 157 -2.96 -16.52 -2.27
CA ARG A 157 -3.19 -17.96 -2.21
C ARG A 157 -3.98 -18.37 -3.42
N GLU A 158 -3.28 -18.77 -4.48
CA GLU A 158 -3.89 -19.08 -5.77
C GLU A 158 -5.09 -20.04 -5.64
N PRO A 159 -6.19 -19.77 -6.37
CA PRO A 159 -6.35 -18.71 -7.37
C PRO A 159 -6.83 -17.36 -6.79
N LYS A 160 -6.77 -17.17 -5.46
CA LYS A 160 -7.31 -16.00 -4.77
C LYS A 160 -6.22 -15.11 -4.18
N CYS A 161 -6.58 -13.87 -3.90
CA CYS A 161 -5.78 -13.02 -3.04
C CYS A 161 -6.67 -12.11 -2.17
N ARG A 162 -6.12 -11.70 -1.04
CA ARG A 162 -6.71 -10.75 -0.10
C ARG A 162 -5.76 -9.55 -0.01
N ILE A 163 -6.33 -8.36 -0.08
CA ILE A 163 -5.59 -7.10 0.03
C ILE A 163 -6.27 -6.27 1.11
N ARG A 164 -5.49 -5.78 2.06
CA ARG A 164 -5.93 -4.83 3.08
C ARG A 164 -4.95 -3.67 3.14
N ILE A 165 -5.48 -2.45 3.16
CA ILE A 165 -4.67 -1.23 3.31
C ILE A 165 -5.23 -0.47 4.51
N MET A 166 -4.33 -0.09 5.40
CA MET A 166 -4.66 0.60 6.64
C MET A 166 -3.86 1.89 6.74
N VAL A 167 -4.47 2.92 7.31
CA VAL A 167 -3.86 4.23 7.56
C VAL A 167 -4.10 4.57 9.01
N ASN A 168 -3.05 4.85 9.77
CA ASN A 168 -3.10 5.10 11.22
C ASN A 168 -3.93 4.02 11.94
N ASP A 169 -3.63 2.74 11.62
CA ASP A 169 -4.29 1.55 12.15
C ASP A 169 -5.80 1.43 11.85
N CYS A 170 -6.35 2.33 11.01
CA CYS A 170 -7.72 2.28 10.52
C CYS A 170 -7.77 1.59 9.15
N LEU A 171 -8.67 0.62 8.98
CA LEU A 171 -8.86 -0.07 7.70
C LEU A 171 -9.48 0.86 6.66
N LEU A 172 -8.74 1.15 5.59
CA LEU A 172 -9.16 2.05 4.51
C LEU A 172 -9.75 1.26 3.33
N TYR A 173 -9.02 0.23 2.88
CA TYR A 173 -9.45 -0.66 1.79
C TYR A 173 -9.39 -2.11 2.22
N SER A 174 -10.39 -2.88 1.79
CA SER A 174 -10.40 -4.33 1.91
C SER A 174 -10.93 -4.94 0.61
N TRP A 175 -10.23 -5.94 0.11
CA TRP A 175 -10.64 -6.66 -1.09
C TRP A 175 -10.25 -8.14 -0.98
N LEU A 176 -11.14 -9.01 -1.45
CA LEU A 176 -10.94 -10.45 -1.55
C LEU A 176 -11.57 -10.91 -2.87
N GLY A 177 -10.77 -11.47 -3.75
CA GLY A 177 -11.23 -11.91 -5.07
C GLY A 177 -10.27 -12.89 -5.73
N ASN A 178 -10.47 -13.14 -7.03
CA ASN A 178 -9.55 -13.97 -7.78
C ASN A 178 -8.36 -13.15 -8.23
N LEU A 179 -7.18 -13.77 -8.26
CA LEU A 179 -5.96 -13.12 -8.74
C LEU A 179 -6.11 -12.61 -10.18
N SER A 180 -6.91 -13.29 -11.02
CA SER A 180 -7.24 -12.86 -12.38
C SER A 180 -8.05 -11.56 -12.47
N ASP A 181 -8.69 -11.15 -11.37
CA ASP A 181 -9.49 -9.92 -11.32
C ASP A 181 -8.62 -8.70 -10.98
N VAL A 182 -7.36 -8.93 -10.55
CA VAL A 182 -6.36 -7.88 -10.40
C VAL A 182 -5.97 -7.45 -11.82
N ASN A 183 -6.47 -6.28 -12.21
CA ASN A 183 -6.11 -5.72 -13.50
C ASN A 183 -4.64 -5.32 -13.43
N ASP A 184 -3.89 -5.76 -14.43
CA ASP A 184 -2.57 -5.21 -14.68
C ASP A 184 -2.82 -3.74 -15.03
N GLY A 185 -2.72 -2.84 -14.05
CA GLY A 185 -2.69 -1.40 -14.31
C GLY A 185 -1.67 -1.11 -15.42
N ILE A 186 -1.65 0.11 -15.97
CA ILE A 186 -0.66 0.48 -16.99
C ILE A 186 0.73 0.18 -16.43
N ARG A 187 1.29 -0.96 -16.82
CA ARG A 187 2.59 -1.43 -16.36
C ARG A 187 3.61 -0.56 -17.08
N PRO A 188 4.39 0.28 -16.39
CA PRO A 188 5.56 0.85 -17.03
C PRO A 188 6.37 -0.32 -17.62
N GLU A 189 6.75 -0.25 -18.90
CA GLU A 189 7.57 -1.29 -19.55
C GLU A 189 8.89 -1.58 -18.80
N ARG A 190 9.24 -0.74 -17.83
CA ARG A 190 10.43 -0.77 -17.01
C ARG A 190 10.29 -1.52 -15.68
N LEU A 191 9.09 -1.98 -15.30
CA LEU A 191 8.93 -2.69 -14.02
C LEU A 191 9.65 -4.05 -14.06
N ARG A 192 10.61 -4.24 -13.17
CA ARG A 192 11.03 -5.61 -12.80
C ARG A 192 9.86 -6.29 -12.13
N GLN A 193 9.55 -7.51 -12.58
CA GLN A 193 8.47 -8.30 -11.98
C GLN A 193 8.74 -8.45 -10.48
N SER A 194 7.68 -8.28 -9.67
CA SER A 194 7.68 -8.48 -8.22
C SER A 194 8.33 -7.42 -7.34
N TRP A 195 8.80 -6.30 -7.87
CA TRP A 195 9.34 -5.19 -7.06
C TRP A 195 8.26 -4.17 -6.71
N ILE A 196 8.36 -3.53 -5.54
CA ILE A 196 7.57 -2.33 -5.25
C ILE A 196 8.18 -1.16 -6.02
N GLU A 197 7.33 -0.27 -6.55
CA GLU A 197 7.81 1.00 -7.07
C GLU A 197 7.11 2.20 -6.46
N LEU A 198 7.89 3.27 -6.32
CA LEU A 198 7.43 4.60 -5.96
C LEU A 198 7.51 5.47 -7.21
N GLU A 199 6.41 6.11 -7.57
CA GLU A 199 6.33 7.06 -8.67
C GLU A 199 5.84 8.41 -8.17
N THR A 200 6.43 9.50 -8.67
CA THR A 200 5.87 10.84 -8.49
C THR A 200 6.24 11.78 -9.64
N ALA A 201 5.76 13.02 -9.60
CA ALA A 201 5.88 13.98 -10.69
C ALA A 201 5.96 15.43 -10.18
N TYR A 202 6.50 16.32 -11.02
CA TYR A 202 6.43 17.78 -10.91
C TYR A 202 6.64 18.37 -9.50
N TYR A 203 7.85 18.34 -8.96
CA TYR A 203 8.18 18.96 -7.66
C TYR A 203 7.40 18.41 -6.46
N THR A 204 6.67 17.28 -6.60
CA THR A 204 6.19 16.54 -5.45
C THR A 204 7.37 15.97 -4.68
N THR A 205 7.29 16.07 -3.36
CA THR A 205 8.30 15.60 -2.43
C THR A 205 7.61 14.85 -1.30
N ALA A 206 8.10 13.65 -1.01
CA ALA A 206 7.62 12.80 0.06
C ALA A 206 8.77 12.27 0.88
N TYR A 207 8.52 12.13 2.17
CA TYR A 207 9.42 11.52 3.12
C TYR A 207 8.87 10.17 3.55
N PHE A 208 9.69 9.13 3.45
CA PHE A 208 9.38 7.77 3.86
C PHE A 208 10.29 7.37 5.02
N ALA A 209 9.71 7.06 6.17
CA ALA A 209 10.38 6.38 7.27
C ALA A 209 9.86 4.94 7.39
N GLU A 210 10.69 4.05 7.92
CA GLU A 210 10.34 2.64 8.18
C GLU A 210 9.74 1.93 6.96
N LEU A 211 10.24 2.19 5.75
CA LEU A 211 9.79 1.52 4.54
C LEU A 211 10.30 0.07 4.55
N ALA A 212 9.54 -0.81 5.20
CA ALA A 212 9.97 -2.15 5.53
C ALA A 212 8.91 -3.17 5.13
N ALA A 213 9.35 -4.37 4.73
CA ALA A 213 8.45 -5.46 4.40
C ALA A 213 8.77 -6.72 5.20
N MET A 214 7.80 -7.64 5.25
CA MET A 214 7.88 -8.92 5.91
C MET A 214 7.18 -9.98 5.05
N LEU A 215 7.89 -11.05 4.69
CA LEU A 215 7.32 -12.17 3.93
C LEU A 215 6.48 -13.09 4.83
N LYS A 216 5.42 -13.67 4.28
CA LYS A 216 4.48 -14.57 4.99
C LYS A 216 4.40 -15.96 4.38
#